data_AF-K1WXA1-F1
#
_entry.id   AF-K1WXA1-F1
#
_cell.length_a   1.000
_cell.length_b   1.000
_cell.length_c   1.000
_cell.angle_alpha   90.00
_cell.angle_beta   90.00
_cell.angle_gamma   90.00
#
_symmetry.space_group_name_H-M   'P 1'
#
loop_
_entity.id
_entity.type
_entity.pdbx_description
1 polymer ?
#
loop_
_entity_poly.entity_id
_entity_poly.type
_entity_poly.pdbx_seq_one_letter_code
_entity_poly.pdbx_strand_id
1 'polypeptide(L)'
;MKKVIKTLSEIAIFVGGRISGDSGILIERIRGIDDAGEGDLTFVAHPKYKKKIETTGASAILVASDTTCTGKNLVIVEEPYIALGRLLALFHPEEEEVTGIDEHACIEAEASVSPEAVVYPGVHICRGAKVERKAILYPGVFIGRDAIVGEASILYPRATL
;
A
#
# COMPACT_ATOMS: atom_id res chain seq x y z
N MET A 1 -9.05 6.92 7.25
CA MET A 1 -8.95 6.43 5.86
C MET A 1 -9.75 7.30 4.89
N LYS A 2 -9.09 8.00 3.95
CA LYS A 2 -9.79 8.74 2.88
C LYS A 2 -10.36 7.74 1.86
N LYS A 3 -11.67 7.78 1.60
CA LYS A 3 -12.30 6.96 0.56
C LYS A 3 -11.85 7.47 -0.82
N VAL A 4 -11.07 6.67 -1.55
CA VAL A 4 -10.65 6.99 -2.92
C VAL A 4 -11.70 6.44 -3.89
N ILE A 5 -12.27 7.31 -4.73
CA ILE A 5 -13.18 6.92 -5.81
C ILE A 5 -12.61 7.47 -7.11
N LYS A 6 -12.54 6.62 -8.14
CA LYS A 6 -12.01 6.97 -9.46
C LYS A 6 -12.91 6.47 -10.57
N THR A 7 -13.00 7.25 -11.64
CA THR A 7 -13.56 6.77 -12.89
C THR A 7 -12.63 5.76 -13.55
N LEU A 8 -13.18 4.89 -14.39
CA LEU A 8 -12.36 3.97 -15.19
C LEU A 8 -11.39 4.72 -16.10
N SER A 9 -11.77 5.90 -16.59
CA SER A 9 -10.90 6.79 -17.36
C SER A 9 -9.67 7.23 -16.57
N GLU A 10 -9.85 7.71 -15.34
CA GLU A 10 -8.72 8.09 -14.49
C GLU A 10 -7.80 6.91 -14.19
N ILE A 11 -8.37 5.72 -13.94
CA ILE A 11 -7.60 4.49 -13.71
C ILE A 11 -6.75 4.16 -14.94
N ALA A 12 -7.35 4.15 -16.14
CA ALA A 12 -6.65 3.83 -17.37
C ALA A 12 -5.50 4.82 -17.64
N ILE A 13 -5.75 6.13 -17.48
CA ILE A 13 -4.71 7.16 -17.60
C ILE A 13 -3.58 6.92 -16.59
N PHE A 14 -3.93 6.65 -15.33
CA PHE A 14 -2.95 6.43 -14.28
C PHE A 14 -2.03 5.24 -14.57
N VAL A 15 -2.57 4.12 -15.07
CA VAL A 15 -1.77 2.92 -15.38
C VAL A 15 -1.22 2.89 -16.81
N GLY A 16 -1.51 3.89 -17.64
CA GLY A 16 -1.11 3.90 -19.06
C GLY A 16 -1.85 2.86 -19.90
N GLY A 17 -3.09 2.53 -19.53
CA GLY A 17 -3.93 1.54 -20.20
C GLY A 17 -4.94 2.13 -21.17
N ARG A 18 -5.56 1.25 -21.95
CA ARG A 18 -6.70 1.56 -22.83
C ARG A 18 -7.99 0.96 -22.27
N ILE A 19 -9.12 1.58 -22.59
CA ILE A 19 -10.44 1.16 -22.10
C ILE A 19 -11.21 0.44 -23.18
N SER A 20 -11.94 -0.60 -22.79
CA SER A 20 -13.03 -1.19 -23.56
C SER A 20 -14.28 -1.20 -22.68
N GLY A 21 -15.36 -0.57 -23.13
CA GLY A 21 -16.60 -0.41 -22.34
C GLY A 21 -16.82 1.02 -21.85
N ASP A 22 -17.54 1.16 -20.75
CA ASP A 22 -17.91 2.46 -20.17
C ASP A 22 -16.76 3.07 -19.36
N SER A 23 -16.21 4.18 -19.84
CA SER A 23 -15.11 4.91 -19.19
C SER A 23 -15.55 5.71 -17.96
N GLY A 24 -16.85 5.95 -17.80
CA GLY A 24 -17.43 6.75 -16.73
C GLY A 24 -17.74 5.96 -15.45
N ILE A 25 -17.65 4.63 -15.48
CA ILE A 25 -17.97 3.81 -14.31
C ILE A 25 -17.06 4.14 -13.13
N LEU A 26 -17.66 4.24 -11.95
CA LEU A 26 -16.95 4.54 -10.71
C LEU A 26 -16.41 3.26 -10.08
N ILE A 27 -15.14 3.33 -9.69
CA ILE A 27 -14.43 2.29 -8.98
C ILE A 27 -14.06 2.82 -7.61
N GLU A 28 -14.42 2.07 -6.59
CA GLU A 28 -14.21 2.39 -5.18
C GLU A 28 -13.15 1.51 -4.52
N ARG A 29 -12.96 0.28 -5.00
CA ARG A 29 -12.09 -0.73 -4.36
C ARG A 29 -11.44 -1.64 -5.37
N ILE A 30 -10.42 -2.35 -4.92
CA ILE A 30 -9.79 -3.44 -5.66
C ILE A 30 -10.09 -4.75 -4.92
N ARG A 31 -10.62 -5.76 -5.63
CA ARG A 31 -10.94 -7.08 -5.06
C ARG A 31 -10.49 -8.22 -5.95
N GLY A 32 -10.23 -9.38 -5.32
CA GLY A 32 -10.00 -10.62 -6.03
C GLY A 32 -11.23 -11.03 -6.85
N ILE A 33 -11.01 -11.71 -7.98
CA ILE A 33 -12.06 -11.99 -8.99
C ILE A 33 -13.27 -12.77 -8.45
N ASP A 34 -13.04 -13.58 -7.41
CA ASP A 34 -14.07 -14.40 -6.78
C ASP A 34 -14.97 -13.61 -5.82
N ASP A 35 -14.47 -12.52 -5.25
CA ASP A 35 -15.18 -11.69 -4.26
C ASP A 35 -15.61 -10.32 -4.81
N ALA A 36 -15.21 -10.00 -6.04
CA ALA A 36 -15.43 -8.69 -6.64
C ALA A 36 -16.90 -8.50 -7.04
N GLY A 37 -17.46 -7.36 -6.63
CA GLY A 37 -18.82 -6.94 -6.93
C GLY A 37 -18.89 -5.55 -7.58
N GLU A 38 -20.08 -4.97 -7.52
CA GLU A 38 -20.32 -3.62 -8.03
C GLU A 38 -19.46 -2.57 -7.30
N GLY A 39 -18.86 -1.66 -8.06
CA GLY A 39 -17.90 -0.67 -7.60
C GLY A 39 -16.47 -1.19 -7.45
N ASP A 40 -16.22 -2.50 -7.66
CA ASP A 40 -14.88 -3.07 -7.55
C ASP A 40 -14.19 -3.19 -8.92
N LEU A 41 -12.88 -2.93 -8.93
CA LEU A 41 -11.98 -3.34 -9.99
C LEU A 41 -11.36 -4.69 -9.61
N THR A 42 -11.43 -5.67 -10.50
CA THR A 42 -10.68 -6.92 -10.36
C THR A 42 -9.59 -7.05 -11.40
N PHE A 43 -8.82 -8.13 -11.33
CA PHE A 43 -7.62 -8.35 -12.10
C PHE A 43 -7.55 -9.77 -12.66
N VAL A 44 -7.20 -9.88 -13.94
CA VAL A 44 -6.94 -11.16 -14.60
C VAL A 44 -5.72 -11.07 -15.51
N ALA A 45 -4.59 -11.61 -15.05
CA ALA A 45 -3.42 -11.83 -15.90
C ALA A 45 -3.16 -13.30 -16.20
N HIS A 46 -3.51 -14.22 -15.29
CA HIS A 46 -3.20 -15.63 -15.49
C HIS A 46 -4.28 -16.30 -16.37
N PRO A 47 -3.90 -17.05 -17.44
CA PRO A 47 -4.85 -17.71 -18.34
C PRO A 47 -5.92 -18.57 -17.66
N LYS A 48 -5.61 -19.18 -16.50
CA LYS A 48 -6.56 -20.01 -15.73
C LYS A 48 -7.82 -19.27 -15.29
N TYR A 49 -7.75 -17.94 -15.17
CA TYR A 49 -8.87 -17.12 -14.71
C TYR A 49 -9.61 -16.41 -15.85
N LYS A 50 -9.22 -16.59 -17.12
CA LYS A 50 -9.91 -15.96 -18.27
C LYS A 50 -11.41 -16.33 -18.31
N LYS A 51 -11.77 -17.56 -17.96
CA LYS A 51 -13.19 -17.99 -17.89
C LYS A 51 -14.02 -17.24 -16.83
N LYS A 52 -13.37 -16.71 -15.78
CA LYS A 52 -14.06 -15.97 -14.72
C LYS A 52 -14.38 -14.52 -15.12
N ILE A 53 -13.80 -14.01 -16.21
CA ILE A 53 -14.08 -12.66 -16.74
C ILE A 53 -15.57 -12.51 -17.05
N GLU A 54 -16.20 -13.54 -17.58
CA GLU A 54 -17.62 -13.51 -17.94
C GLU A 54 -18.53 -13.52 -16.71
N THR A 55 -18.14 -14.26 -15.67
CA THR A 55 -18.98 -14.52 -14.49
C THR A 55 -18.72 -13.59 -13.30
N THR A 56 -17.63 -12.82 -13.29
CA THR A 56 -17.32 -11.91 -12.17
C THR A 56 -18.35 -10.79 -12.05
N GLY A 57 -18.65 -10.41 -10.80
CA GLY A 57 -19.51 -9.28 -10.45
C GLY A 57 -18.80 -7.92 -10.48
N ALA A 58 -17.49 -7.89 -10.77
CA ALA A 58 -16.70 -6.67 -10.81
C ALA A 58 -17.26 -5.64 -11.83
N SER A 59 -17.24 -4.36 -11.46
CA SER A 59 -17.59 -3.25 -12.34
C SER A 59 -16.58 -3.06 -13.48
N ALA A 60 -15.31 -3.39 -13.24
CA ALA A 60 -14.28 -3.41 -14.28
C ALA A 60 -13.19 -4.45 -14.00
N ILE A 61 -12.41 -4.77 -15.04
CA ILE A 61 -11.38 -5.82 -15.00
C ILE A 61 -10.09 -5.28 -15.62
N LEU A 62 -8.99 -5.32 -14.86
CA LEU A 62 -7.63 -5.07 -15.33
C LEU A 62 -7.07 -6.33 -15.99
N VAL A 63 -6.70 -6.24 -17.27
CA VAL A 63 -6.30 -7.39 -18.11
C VAL A 63 -5.08 -7.09 -18.98
N ALA A 64 -4.44 -8.14 -19.50
CA ALA A 64 -3.37 -8.04 -20.49
C ALA A 64 -3.88 -7.66 -21.88
N SER A 65 -2.99 -7.12 -22.72
CA SER A 65 -3.26 -6.66 -24.10
C SER A 65 -3.97 -7.67 -25.01
N ASP A 66 -3.84 -8.97 -24.75
CA ASP A 66 -4.40 -10.07 -25.54
C ASP A 66 -5.85 -10.43 -25.16
N THR A 67 -6.44 -9.72 -24.20
CA THR A 67 -7.74 -10.07 -23.62
C THR A 67 -8.84 -9.14 -24.12
N THR A 68 -9.92 -9.73 -24.64
CA THR A 68 -11.14 -9.05 -25.06
C THR A 68 -12.36 -9.76 -24.47
N CYS A 69 -13.39 -9.00 -24.11
CA CYS A 69 -14.65 -9.55 -23.60
C CYS A 69 -15.77 -8.54 -23.82
N THR A 70 -16.80 -8.93 -24.57
CA THR A 70 -17.95 -8.07 -24.87
C THR A 70 -18.86 -7.97 -23.65
N GLY A 71 -19.38 -6.77 -23.37
CA GLY A 71 -20.30 -6.54 -22.25
C GLY A 71 -19.62 -6.39 -20.88
N LYS A 72 -18.29 -6.40 -20.83
CA LYS A 72 -17.49 -6.09 -19.63
C LYS A 72 -16.67 -4.83 -19.85
N ASN A 73 -16.44 -4.09 -18.76
CA ASN A 73 -15.54 -2.94 -18.78
C ASN A 73 -14.12 -3.43 -18.47
N LEU A 74 -13.18 -3.14 -19.38
CA LEU A 74 -11.80 -3.59 -19.29
C LEU A 74 -10.85 -2.40 -19.25
N VAL A 75 -9.85 -2.49 -18.38
CA VAL A 75 -8.62 -1.70 -18.47
C VAL A 75 -7.53 -2.63 -18.98
N ILE A 76 -7.06 -2.35 -20.20
CA ILE A 76 -6.13 -3.21 -20.90
C ILE A 76 -4.74 -2.56 -20.85
N VAL A 77 -3.76 -3.30 -20.33
CA VAL A 77 -2.37 -2.84 -20.14
C VAL A 77 -1.37 -3.89 -20.60
N GLU A 78 -0.15 -3.47 -20.88
CA GLU A 78 0.95 -4.37 -21.25
C GLU A 78 1.44 -5.22 -20.08
N GLU A 79 1.58 -4.61 -18.90
CA GLU A 79 2.08 -5.26 -17.68
C GLU A 79 1.05 -5.20 -16.54
N PRO A 80 0.07 -6.13 -16.51
CA PRO A 80 -1.04 -6.08 -15.56
C PRO A 80 -0.61 -6.12 -14.09
N TYR A 81 0.42 -6.90 -13.72
CA TYR A 81 0.88 -6.99 -12.33
C TYR A 81 1.50 -5.68 -11.83
N ILE A 82 2.23 -4.96 -12.70
CA ILE A 82 2.78 -3.64 -12.37
C ILE A 82 1.65 -2.62 -12.20
N ALA A 83 0.69 -2.62 -13.14
CA ALA A 83 -0.50 -1.77 -13.05
C ALA A 83 -1.29 -2.03 -11.75
N LEU A 84 -1.47 -3.31 -11.37
CA LEU A 84 -2.12 -3.68 -10.11
C LEU A 84 -1.37 -3.13 -8.89
N GLY A 85 -0.04 -3.27 -8.83
CA GLY A 85 0.75 -2.73 -7.72
C GLY A 85 0.60 -1.22 -7.56
N ARG A 86 0.62 -0.48 -8.68
CA ARG A 86 0.37 0.98 -8.69
C ARG A 86 -1.03 1.32 -8.22
N LEU A 87 -2.03 0.56 -8.63
CA LEU A 87 -3.42 0.77 -8.22
C LEU A 87 -3.64 0.44 -6.74
N LEU A 88 -3.02 -0.62 -6.22
CA LEU A 88 -3.07 -0.93 -4.79
C LEU A 88 -2.51 0.23 -3.95
N ALA A 89 -1.38 0.83 -4.35
CA ALA A 89 -0.85 2.01 -3.69
C ALA A 89 -1.78 3.24 -3.79
N LEU A 90 -2.51 3.40 -4.90
CA LEU A 90 -3.46 4.50 -5.09
C LEU A 90 -4.73 4.34 -4.23
N PHE A 91 -5.28 3.13 -4.14
CA PHE A 91 -6.51 2.85 -3.41
C PHE A 91 -6.29 2.52 -1.92
N HIS A 92 -5.06 2.18 -1.55
CA HIS A 92 -4.65 1.90 -0.17
C HIS A 92 -3.36 2.69 0.13
N PRO A 93 -3.42 4.04 0.18
CA PRO A 93 -2.27 4.82 0.59
C PRO A 93 -1.88 4.44 2.02
N GLU A 94 -0.58 4.31 2.28
CA GLU A 94 -0.07 4.12 3.63
C GLU A 94 -0.56 5.28 4.52
N GLU A 95 -0.96 4.96 5.75
CA GLU A 95 -1.24 6.00 6.73
C GLU A 95 0.09 6.66 7.10
N GLU A 96 0.16 7.98 6.97
CA GLU A 96 1.33 8.73 7.43
C GLU A 96 1.43 8.54 8.96
N GLU A 97 2.49 7.88 9.39
CA GLU A 97 2.83 7.76 10.79
C GLU A 97 3.07 9.16 11.37
N VAL A 98 2.45 9.45 12.51
CA VAL A 98 2.62 10.76 13.16
C VAL A 98 4.05 10.81 13.70
N THR A 99 4.88 11.69 13.11
CA THR A 99 6.26 11.88 13.59
C THR A 99 6.26 12.40 15.02
N GLY A 100 7.17 11.89 15.82
CA GLY A 100 7.28 12.28 17.22
C GLY A 100 7.74 11.15 18.10
N ILE A 101 8.06 11.53 19.32
CA ILE A 101 8.47 10.61 20.37
C ILE A 101 7.31 10.54 21.36
N ASP A 102 6.75 9.36 21.55
CA ASP A 102 5.72 9.13 22.55
C ASP A 102 6.26 9.40 23.96
N GLU A 103 5.45 10.00 24.82
CA GLU A 103 5.83 10.33 26.19
C GLU A 103 6.16 9.10 27.06
N HIS A 104 5.68 7.92 26.66
CA HIS A 104 5.95 6.65 27.35
C HIS A 104 7.18 5.92 26.78
N ALA A 105 7.95 6.53 25.87
CA ALA A 105 9.25 6.02 25.45
C ALA A 105 10.32 6.33 26.51
N CYS A 106 11.18 5.37 26.81
CA CYS A 106 12.33 5.57 27.69
C CYS A 106 13.57 5.86 26.85
N ILE A 107 14.07 7.09 26.93
CA ILE A 107 15.29 7.52 26.25
C ILE A 107 16.34 7.86 27.30
N GLU A 108 17.41 7.08 27.37
CA GLU A 108 18.52 7.35 28.29
C GLU A 108 19.29 8.61 27.89
N ALA A 109 19.98 9.22 28.87
CA ALA A 109 20.91 10.31 28.60
C ALA A 109 21.96 9.89 27.55
N GLU A 110 22.40 10.84 26.73
CA GLU A 110 23.38 10.65 25.64
C GLU A 110 22.86 9.84 24.42
N ALA A 111 21.63 9.32 24.46
CA ALA A 111 20.98 8.85 23.24
C ALA A 111 20.60 10.04 22.34
N SER A 112 20.72 9.84 21.03
CA SER A 112 20.37 10.84 20.02
C SER A 112 19.25 10.33 19.15
N VAL A 113 18.07 10.93 19.26
CA VAL A 113 16.88 10.57 18.47
C VAL A 113 16.47 11.76 17.62
N SER A 114 16.33 11.54 16.31
CA SER A 114 15.81 12.56 15.40
C SER A 114 14.36 12.93 15.76
N PRO A 115 13.98 14.22 15.73
CA PRO A 115 12.57 14.63 15.91
C PRO A 115 11.68 14.18 14.74
N GLU A 116 12.26 13.79 13.62
CA GLU A 116 11.55 13.20 12.47
C GLU A 116 11.37 11.67 12.61
N ALA A 117 11.89 11.05 13.66
CA ALA A 117 11.61 9.65 13.95
C ALA A 117 10.21 9.48 14.53
N VAL A 118 9.67 8.27 14.41
CA VAL A 118 8.42 7.83 15.04
C VAL A 118 8.80 6.83 16.13
N VAL A 119 8.63 7.21 17.39
CA VAL A 119 8.95 6.35 18.54
C VAL A 119 7.68 6.09 19.32
N TYR A 120 7.21 4.85 19.29
CA TYR A 120 5.98 4.43 19.94
C TYR A 120 6.13 4.20 21.46
N PRO A 121 5.02 4.07 22.21
CA PRO A 121 5.04 3.77 23.64
C PRO A 121 5.87 2.52 23.99
N GLY A 122 6.60 2.60 25.10
CA GLY A 122 7.36 1.47 25.64
C GLY A 122 8.61 1.09 24.86
N VAL A 123 9.03 1.90 23.88
CA VAL A 123 10.36 1.78 23.28
C VAL A 123 11.42 2.19 24.30
N HIS A 124 12.51 1.42 24.39
CA HIS A 124 13.66 1.71 25.25
C HIS A 124 14.90 1.97 24.41
N ILE A 125 15.50 3.15 24.55
CA ILE A 125 16.68 3.57 23.80
C ILE A 125 17.82 3.82 24.79
N CYS A 126 18.82 2.94 24.78
CA CYS A 126 19.95 3.01 25.69
C CYS A 126 20.92 4.16 25.35
N ARG A 127 21.76 4.55 26.32
CA ARG A 127 22.79 5.59 26.13
C ARG A 127 23.67 5.35 24.90
N GLY A 128 24.06 6.44 24.23
CA GLY A 128 24.91 6.41 23.04
C GLY A 128 24.23 5.90 21.77
N ALA A 129 23.03 5.33 21.87
CA ALA A 129 22.27 4.90 20.70
C ALA A 129 21.87 6.10 19.82
N LYS A 130 21.79 5.85 18.52
CA LYS A 130 21.41 6.85 17.52
C LYS A 130 20.23 6.36 16.70
N VAL A 131 19.17 7.14 16.66
CA VAL A 131 18.00 6.90 15.83
C VAL A 131 17.88 8.05 14.83
N GLU A 132 18.10 7.72 13.55
CA GLU A 132 18.12 8.70 12.48
C GLU A 132 16.72 9.11 12.00
N ARG A 133 16.65 10.09 11.09
CA ARG A 133 15.39 10.66 10.61
C ARG A 133 14.49 9.61 9.97
N LYS A 134 13.17 9.76 10.16
CA LYS A 134 12.13 8.87 9.60
C LYS A 134 12.23 7.40 10.01
N ALA A 135 13.09 7.05 10.97
CA ALA A 135 13.08 5.71 11.55
C ALA A 135 11.77 5.51 12.33
N ILE A 136 11.19 4.32 12.23
CA ILE A 136 9.95 3.94 12.91
C ILE A 136 10.26 2.82 13.90
N LEU A 137 10.08 3.11 15.18
CA LEU A 137 10.25 2.17 16.29
C LEU A 137 8.88 1.85 16.87
N TYR A 138 8.34 0.69 16.54
CA TYR A 138 7.04 0.25 17.04
C TYR A 138 7.07 -0.14 18.54
N PRO A 139 5.91 -0.33 19.20
CA PRO A 139 5.86 -0.52 20.65
C PRO A 139 6.78 -1.63 21.18
N GLY A 140 7.49 -1.32 22.26
CA GLY A 140 8.33 -2.29 22.96
C GLY A 140 9.66 -2.63 22.28
N VAL A 141 10.07 -1.90 21.24
CA VAL A 141 11.41 -2.04 20.66
C VAL A 141 12.49 -1.68 21.70
N PHE A 142 13.56 -2.47 21.75
CA PHE A 142 14.72 -2.21 22.59
C PHE A 142 15.94 -1.91 21.72
N ILE A 143 16.56 -0.76 21.92
CA ILE A 143 17.80 -0.34 21.25
C ILE A 143 18.94 -0.34 22.27
N GLY A 144 19.91 -1.23 22.08
CA GLY A 144 21.09 -1.37 22.92
C GLY A 144 22.03 -0.16 22.87
N ARG A 145 23.03 -0.19 23.76
CA ARG A 145 24.03 0.89 23.87
C ARG A 145 24.80 1.05 22.57
N ASP A 146 25.05 2.29 22.17
CA ASP A 146 25.82 2.66 20.97
C ASP A 146 25.27 2.09 19.65
N ALA A 147 24.07 1.49 19.66
CA ALA A 147 23.44 0.96 18.47
C ALA A 147 22.93 2.08 17.56
N ILE A 148 22.95 1.84 16.24
CA ILE A 148 22.54 2.83 15.25
C ILE A 148 21.36 2.27 14.46
N VAL A 149 20.23 2.96 14.55
CA VAL A 149 19.08 2.76 13.67
C VAL A 149 19.17 3.81 12.56
N GLY A 150 19.47 3.34 11.35
CA GLY A 150 19.65 4.19 10.18
C GLY A 150 18.34 4.82 9.69
N GLU A 151 18.48 5.84 8.86
CA GLU A 151 17.36 6.58 8.26
C GLU A 151 16.31 5.65 7.62
N ALA A 152 15.03 5.97 7.85
CA ALA A 152 13.88 5.24 7.30
C ALA A 152 13.84 3.74 7.63
N SER A 153 14.60 3.29 8.64
CA SER A 153 14.51 1.92 9.14
C SER A 153 13.20 1.70 9.90
N ILE A 154 12.60 0.51 9.74
CA ILE A 154 11.38 0.12 10.44
C ILE A 154 11.68 -1.06 11.35
N LEU A 155 11.54 -0.87 12.65
CA LEU A 155 11.64 -1.93 13.64
C LEU A 155 10.25 -2.25 14.19
N TYR A 156 9.77 -3.45 13.86
CA TYR A 156 8.46 -3.97 14.29
C TYR A 156 8.40 -4.24 15.80
N PRO A 157 7.18 -4.36 16.38
CA PRO A 157 7.02 -4.46 17.81
C PRO A 157 7.92 -5.51 18.46
N ARG A 158 8.56 -5.14 19.57
CA ARG A 158 9.43 -6.01 20.38
C ARG A 158 10.71 -6.50 19.70
N ALA A 159 11.15 -5.85 18.61
CA ALA A 159 12.50 -6.07 18.09
C ALA A 159 13.55 -5.65 19.14
N THR A 160 14.68 -6.35 19.19
CA THR A 160 15.82 -6.05 20.08
C THR A 160 17.06 -5.89 19.22
N LEU A 161 17.71 -4.73 19.32
CA LEU A 161 18.98 -4.40 18.65
C LEU A 161 20.11 -4.31 19.68
#